data_AF-A0A1T4ZKB9-F1
#
_entry.id   AF-A0A1T4ZKB9-F1
#
_cell.length_a   1.000
_cell.length_b   1.000
_cell.length_c   1.000
_cell.angle_alpha   90.00
_cell.angle_beta   90.00
_cell.angle_gamma   90.00
#
_symmetry.space_group_name_H-M   'P 1'
#
loop_
_entity.id
_entity.type
_entity.pdbx_description
1 polymer ?
#
loop_
_entity_poly.entity_id
_entity_poly.type
_entity_poly.pdbx_seq_one_letter_code
_entity_poly.pdbx_strand_id
1 'polypeptide(L)' 'MPETKISLDEPLQNALAEISRETGKTQSQLISEAVEQLIKDYQRQNRYLLIQQAKGVWADREDIDIPDLQHLRQEWQRF' A
#
# COMPACT_ATOMS: atom_id res chain seq x y z
N MET A 1 -21.86 5.33 -10.12
CA MET A 1 -20.93 4.23 -9.76
C MET A 1 -21.76 2.98 -9.48
N PRO A 2 -21.25 1.77 -9.71
CA PRO A 2 -21.98 0.55 -9.38
C PRO A 2 -22.29 0.50 -7.87
N GLU A 3 -23.53 0.16 -7.53
CA GLU A 3 -23.96 -0.03 -6.15
C GLU A 3 -23.55 -1.43 -5.69
N THR A 4 -22.86 -1.53 -4.56
CA THR A 4 -22.50 -2.80 -3.94
C THR A 4 -23.15 -2.87 -2.57
N LYS A 5 -23.90 -3.95 -2.33
CA LYS A 5 -24.52 -4.21 -1.02
C LYS A 5 -23.55 -4.99 -0.16
N ILE A 6 -23.34 -4.52 1.06
CA ILE A 6 -22.47 -5.13 2.06
C ILE A 6 -23.27 -5.34 3.34
N SER A 7 -23.10 -6.50 3.96
CA SER A 7 -23.69 -6.80 5.25
C SER A 7 -22.69 -6.41 6.34
N LEU A 8 -23.16 -5.63 7.32
CA LEU A 8 -22.37 -5.18 8.45
C LEU A 8 -23.07 -5.61 9.74
N ASP A 9 -22.29 -6.09 10.71
CA ASP A 9 -22.82 -6.40 12.02
C ASP A 9 -23.23 -5.12 12.77
N GLU A 10 -24.17 -5.25 13.71
CA GLU A 10 -24.71 -4.13 14.49
C GLU A 10 -23.63 -3.26 15.18
N PRO A 11 -22.57 -3.82 15.79
CA PRO A 11 -21.51 -2.99 16.39
C PRO A 11 -20.79 -2.10 15.36
N LEU A 12 -20.60 -2.60 14.14
CA LEU A 12 -19.91 -1.88 13.07
C LEU A 12 -20.80 -0.76 12.51
N GLN A 13 -22.11 -1.02 12.39
CA GLN A 13 -23.08 0.01 12.03
C GLN A 13 -23.11 1.14 13.06
N ASN A 14 -23.08 0.81 14.35
CA ASN A 14 -23.06 1.79 15.44
C ASN A 14 -21.79 2.65 15.40
N ALA A 15 -20.62 2.03 15.21
CA ALA A 15 -19.35 2.74 15.07
C ALA A 15 -19.35 3.69 13.85
N LEU A 16 -19.85 3.23 12.70
CA LEU A 16 -19.97 4.08 11.51
C LEU A 16 -20.94 5.25 11.72
N ALA A 17 -22.03 5.04 12.45
CA ALA A 17 -22.97 6.10 12.78
C ALA A 17 -22.34 7.15 13.71
N GLU A 18 -21.50 6.75 14.66
CA GLU A 18 -20.75 7.66 15.53
C GLU A 18 -19.75 8.51 14.73
N ILE A 19 -18.89 7.86 13.93
CA ILE A 19 -17.93 8.57 13.07
C ILE A 19 -18.65 9.49 12.08
N SER A 20 -19.80 9.07 11.55
CA SER A 20 -20.63 9.89 10.67
C SER A 20 -21.10 11.18 11.36
N ARG A 21 -21.54 11.11 12.62
CA ARG A 21 -21.94 12.28 13.41
C ARG A 21 -20.77 13.23 13.67
N GLU A 22 -19.59 12.69 13.95
CA GLU A 22 -18.40 13.50 14.25
C GLU A 22 -17.81 14.18 13.01
N THR A 23 -17.81 13.47 11.87
CA THR A 23 -17.13 13.92 10.64
C THR A 23 -18.06 14.58 9.63
N GLY A 24 -19.38 14.42 9.78
CA GLY A 24 -20.38 14.84 8.79
C GLY A 24 -20.40 13.99 7.52
N LYS A 25 -19.62 12.91 7.44
CA LYS A 25 -19.56 12.01 6.28
C LYS A 25 -20.70 10.99 6.33
N THR A 26 -21.21 10.59 5.18
CA THR A 26 -22.17 9.49 5.09
C THR A 26 -21.48 8.14 5.32
N GLN A 27 -22.23 7.12 5.76
CA GLN A 27 -21.70 5.76 5.92
C GLN A 27 -21.04 5.24 4.63
N SER A 28 -21.64 5.50 3.46
CA SER A 28 -21.09 5.10 2.16
C SER A 28 -19.73 5.74 1.88
N GLN A 29 -19.55 7.02 2.23
CA GLN A 29 -18.26 7.69 2.11
C GLN A 29 -17.22 7.09 3.04
N LEU A 30 -17.57 6.85 4.31
CA LEU A 30 -16.66 6.25 5.29
C LEU A 30 -16.18 4.86 4.84
N ILE A 31 -17.10 4.03 4.34
CA ILE A 31 -16.79 2.69 3.85
C ILE A 31 -15.90 2.78 2.61
N SER A 32 -16.22 3.68 1.67
CA SER A 32 -15.42 3.86 0.46
C SER A 32 -13.99 4.29 0.80
N GLU A 33 -13.84 5.28 1.69
CA GLU A 33 -12.53 5.76 2.15
C GLU A 33 -11.73 4.65 2.86
N ALA A 34 -12.38 3.86 3.72
CA ALA A 34 -11.74 2.75 4.41
C ALA A 34 -11.24 1.67 3.44
N VAL A 35 -12.04 1.33 2.43
CA VAL A 35 -11.66 0.36 1.39
C VAL A 35 -10.53 0.91 0.52
N GLU A 36 -10.58 2.20 0.13
CA GLU A 36 -9.48 2.83 -0.60
C GLU A 36 -8.17 2.79 0.19
N GLN A 37 -8.23 3.09 1.49
CA GLN A 37 -7.07 3.07 2.36
C GLN A 37 -6.50 1.65 2.49
N LEU A 38 -7.36 0.65 2.70
CA LEU A 38 -6.97 -0.76 2.72
C LEU A 38 -6.25 -1.19 1.44
N ILE A 39 -6.78 -0.82 0.27
CA ILE A 39 -6.16 -1.14 -1.02
C ILE A 39 -4.79 -0.46 -1.16
N LYS A 40 -4.67 0.82 -0.78
CA LYS A 40 -3.41 1.57 -0.82
C LYS A 40 -2.35 0.92 0.08
N ASP A 41 -2.75 0.49 1.27
CA ASP A 41 -1.84 -0.15 2.23
C ASP A 41 -1.38 -1.53 1.74
N TYR A 42 -2.30 -2.34 1.19
CA TYR A 42 -1.96 -3.62 0.59
C TYR A 42 -0.99 -3.47 -0.59
N GLN A 43 -1.25 -2.51 -1.49
CA GLN A 43 -0.37 -2.24 -2.62
C GLN A 43 1.02 -1.77 -2.18
N ARG A 44 1.09 -0.93 -1.14
CA ARG A 44 2.36 -0.45 -0.57
C ARG A 44 3.18 -1.60 0.01
N GLN A 45 2.53 -2.49 0.78
CA GLN A 45 3.19 -3.68 1.34
C GLN A 45 3.68 -4.62 0.24
N ASN A 46 2.86 -4.88 -0.78
CA ASN A 46 3.26 -5.73 -1.90
C ASN A 46 4.45 -5.12 -2.66
N ARG A 47 4.41 -3.82 -2.96
CA ARG A 47 5.54 -3.12 -3.58
C ARG A 47 6.82 -3.22 -2.73
N TYR A 48 6.69 -3.05 -1.41
CA TYR A 48 7.83 -3.20 -0.50
C TYR A 48 8.41 -4.63 -0.57
N LEU A 49 7.57 -5.66 -0.53
CA LEU A 49 8.00 -7.06 -0.64
C LEU A 49 8.67 -7.34 -1.99
N LEU A 50 8.11 -6.87 -3.10
CA LEU A 50 8.71 -7.02 -4.43
C LEU A 50 10.07 -6.32 -4.53
N ILE A 51 10.22 -5.11 -3.98
CA ILE A 51 11.50 -4.42 -3.93
C ILE A 51 12.50 -5.20 -3.06
N GLN A 52 12.07 -5.72 -1.92
CA GLN A 52 12.94 -6.53 -1.04
C GLN A 52 13.34 -7.86 -1.69
N GLN A 53 12.47 -8.50 -2.44
CA GLN A 53 12.80 -9.70 -3.22
C GLN A 53 13.75 -9.39 -4.38
N ALA A 54 13.60 -8.22 -5.02
CA ALA A 54 14.49 -7.77 -6.08
C ALA A 54 15.87 -7.30 -5.57
N LYS A 55 15.98 -6.91 -4.30
CA LYS A 55 17.26 -6.58 -3.66
C LYS A 55 18.14 -7.83 -3.64
N GLY A 56 19.25 -7.77 -4.37
CA GLY A 56 20.20 -8.88 -4.44
C GLY A 56 20.10 -9.74 -5.70
N VAL A 57 19.02 -9.63 -6.50
CA VAL A 57 18.87 -10.40 -7.76
C VAL A 57 19.99 -10.11 -8.78
N TRP A 58 20.57 -8.91 -8.70
CA TRP A 58 21.69 -8.48 -9.53
C TRP A 58 23.02 -8.45 -8.75
N ALA A 59 23.03 -8.82 -7.47
CA ALA A 59 24.24 -8.76 -6.63
C ALA A 59 25.19 -9.95 -6.89
N ASP A 60 24.63 -11.12 -7.22
CA ASP A 60 25.40 -12.36 -7.43
C ASP A 60 25.52 -12.73 -8.92
N ARG A 61 25.17 -11.80 -9.81
CA ARG A 61 25.28 -11.98 -11.27
C ARG A 61 26.65 -11.55 -11.75
N GLU A 62 27.56 -12.52 -11.85
CA GLU A 62 28.90 -12.34 -12.42
C GLU A 62 28.89 -12.24 -13.96
N ASP A 63 27.77 -12.60 -14.62
CA ASP A 63 27.57 -12.52 -16.07
C ASP A 63 27.30 -11.10 -16.58
N ILE A 64 27.09 -10.16 -15.66
CA ILE A 64 26.81 -8.75 -15.97
C ILE A 64 28.09 -7.95 -15.76
N ASP A 65 28.90 -7.92 -16.81
CA ASP A 65 30.15 -7.16 -16.85
C ASP A 65 29.84 -5.69 -17.20
N ILE A 66 29.26 -4.96 -16.24
CA ILE A 66 29.07 -3.50 -16.33
C ILE A 66 30.23 -2.85 -15.57
N PRO A 67 31.17 -2.17 -16.26
CA PRO A 67 32.20 -1.40 -15.59
C PRO A 67 31.52 -0.37 -14.68
N ASP A 68 32.05 -0.18 -13.47
CA ASP A 68 31.65 0.87 -12.53
C ASP A 68 30.35 0.67 -11.72
N LEU A 69 29.77 -0.54 -11.66
CA LEU A 69 28.63 -0.82 -10.76
C LEU A 69 28.91 -0.48 -9.28
N GLN A 70 30.17 -0.66 -8.84
CA GLN A 70 30.61 -0.32 -7.49
C GLN A 70 30.54 1.21 -7.24
N HIS A 71 31.02 2.03 -8.19
CA HIS A 71 30.91 3.50 -8.09
C HIS A 71 29.45 3.95 -8.10
N LEU A 72 28.66 3.44 -9.05
CA LEU A 72 27.25 3.81 -9.17
C LEU A 72 26.46 3.49 -7.89
N ARG A 73 26.76 2.34 -7.25
CA ARG A 73 26.13 1.93 -5.99
C ARG A 73 26.56 2.82 -4.81
N GLN A 74 27.83 3.24 -4.77
CA GLN A 74 28.32 4.14 -3.72
C GLN A 74 27.71 5.55 -3.81
N GLU A 75 27.43 6.05 -5.01
CA GLU A 75 26.75 7.33 -5.18
C GLU A 75 25.30 7.30 -4.67
N TRP A 76 24.59 6.18 -4.87
CA TRP A 76 23.20 6.03 -4.47
C TRP A 76 23.00 5.70 -2.98
N GLN A 77 24.04 5.23 -2.28
CA GLN A 77 24.02 4.99 -0.82
C GLN A 77 24.23 6.27 0.01
N ARG A 78 24.61 7.39 -0.61
CA ARG A 78 24.89 8.66 0.08
C ARG A 78 23.64 9.53 0.32
N PHE A 79 22.47 9.11 -0.16
CA PHE A 79 21.17 9.77 0.01
C PHE A 79 20.15 8.80 0.62
#